data_AF-A0A352S7M3-F1
#
_entry.id   AF-A0A352S7M3-F1
#
_cell.length_a   1.000
_cell.length_b   1.000
_cell.length_c   1.000
_cell.angle_alpha   90.00
_cell.angle_beta   90.00
_cell.angle_gamma   90.00
#
_symmetry.space_group_name_H-M   'P 1'
#
loop_
_entity.id
_entity.type
_entity.pdbx_description
1 polymer ?
#
loop_
_entity_poly.entity_id
_entity_poly.type
_entity_poly.pdbx_seq_one_letter_code
_entity_poly.pdbx_strand_id
1 'polypeptide(L)'
;NKTGTGTLSLSGNSAGFAGTTSIAGGRLALNGALGGSLIVGSGAVLGGNGTIGSGQGSHVTIASGGTLSPGNSIGTLTVNGDLTVQRDARFVVEVNPLGTEADLVHVTGKATLDGGTVAHVGASGDYQLRSTYTILTADGALSGKFDSVTSDFAFLAPSVSYDYAAGKVMLDLKRNDIGFATVAGTRNQRATAAAIDSI
;
A
#
# COMPACT_ATOMS: atom_id res chain seq x y z
N ASN A 1 9.69 -14.86 -15.67
CA ASN A 1 10.23 -13.48 -15.73
C ASN A 1 9.27 -12.58 -16.48
N LYS A 2 8.98 -11.40 -15.92
CA LYS A 2 8.22 -10.33 -16.58
C LYS A 2 9.18 -9.20 -16.93
N THR A 3 9.25 -8.86 -18.21
CA THR A 3 10.08 -7.78 -18.77
C THR A 3 9.24 -6.84 -19.63
N GLY A 4 9.84 -5.75 -20.14
CA GLY A 4 9.16 -4.74 -20.96
C GLY A 4 8.24 -3.83 -20.15
N THR A 5 7.81 -2.72 -20.74
CA THR A 5 7.06 -1.65 -20.05
C THR A 5 5.57 -1.96 -19.85
N GLY A 6 5.02 -2.93 -20.58
CA GLY A 6 3.60 -3.25 -20.53
C GLY A 6 3.14 -3.96 -19.25
N THR A 7 1.83 -4.11 -19.11
CA THR A 7 1.17 -4.87 -18.05
C THR A 7 0.97 -6.32 -18.47
N LEU A 8 1.38 -7.26 -17.63
CA LEU A 8 0.99 -8.66 -17.71
C LEU A 8 -0.11 -8.91 -16.67
N SER A 9 -1.29 -9.33 -17.14
CA SER A 9 -2.37 -9.80 -16.26
C SER A 9 -2.24 -11.32 -16.07
N LEU A 10 -2.17 -11.76 -14.82
CA LEU A 10 -2.17 -13.19 -14.46
C LEU A 10 -3.38 -13.47 -13.57
N SER A 11 -4.44 -14.01 -14.17
CA SER A 11 -5.70 -14.37 -13.49
C SER A 11 -5.88 -15.88 -13.29
N GLY A 12 -5.04 -16.72 -13.90
CA GLY A 12 -5.11 -18.17 -13.79
C GLY A 12 -4.59 -18.71 -12.46
N ASN A 13 -4.79 -20.00 -12.23
CA ASN A 13 -4.20 -20.72 -11.10
C ASN A 13 -2.85 -21.34 -11.49
N SER A 14 -1.77 -20.76 -11.00
CA SER A 14 -0.38 -21.25 -11.12
C SER A 14 0.21 -21.57 -9.74
N ALA A 15 -0.60 -21.99 -8.76
CA ALA A 15 -0.16 -22.27 -7.39
C ALA A 15 0.90 -23.38 -7.27
N GLY A 16 0.95 -24.30 -8.25
CA GLY A 16 1.95 -25.37 -8.32
C GLY A 16 3.33 -24.93 -8.82
N PHE A 17 3.50 -23.67 -9.25
CA PHE A 17 4.81 -23.14 -9.61
C PHE A 17 5.69 -23.04 -8.36
N ALA A 18 6.90 -23.62 -8.39
CA ALA A 18 7.82 -23.61 -7.25
C ALA A 18 9.07 -22.74 -7.48
N GLY A 19 9.18 -22.14 -8.67
CA GLY A 19 10.35 -21.34 -9.04
C GLY A 19 10.32 -19.92 -8.48
N THR A 20 11.25 -19.09 -8.94
CA THR A 20 11.25 -17.66 -8.65
C THR A 20 10.78 -16.86 -9.86
N THR A 21 9.81 -15.99 -9.67
CA THR A 21 9.38 -15.02 -10.68
C THR A 21 10.10 -13.70 -10.46
N SER A 22 10.90 -13.25 -11.42
CA SER A 22 11.43 -11.88 -11.43
C SER A 22 10.57 -10.96 -12.28
N ILE A 23 10.12 -9.83 -11.71
CA ILE A 23 9.54 -8.70 -12.44
C ILE A 23 10.65 -7.67 -12.64
N ALA A 24 11.23 -7.66 -13.83
CA ALA A 24 12.34 -6.78 -14.21
C ALA A 24 11.89 -5.47 -14.89
N GLY A 25 10.59 -5.34 -15.20
CA GLY A 25 10.03 -4.11 -15.76
C GLY A 25 8.52 -4.19 -16.01
N GLY A 26 7.89 -3.02 -16.07
CA GLY A 26 6.45 -2.86 -16.25
C GLY A 26 5.65 -3.37 -15.04
N ARG A 27 4.39 -3.77 -15.26
CA ARG A 27 3.49 -4.26 -14.21
C ARG A 27 3.18 -5.74 -14.35
N LEU A 28 3.19 -6.47 -13.24
CA LEU A 28 2.44 -7.72 -13.09
C LEU A 28 1.18 -7.43 -12.27
N ALA A 29 0.01 -7.59 -12.88
CA ALA A 29 -1.28 -7.58 -12.20
C ALA A 29 -1.67 -9.03 -11.90
N LEU A 30 -1.42 -9.48 -10.66
CA LEU A 30 -1.74 -10.81 -10.18
C LEU A 30 -3.15 -10.83 -9.61
N ASN A 31 -4.09 -11.46 -10.32
CA ASN A 31 -5.50 -11.60 -9.94
C ASN A 31 -5.92 -13.08 -9.80
N GLY A 32 -4.94 -14.00 -9.83
CA GLY A 32 -5.11 -15.43 -9.63
C GLY A 32 -4.13 -15.94 -8.56
N ALA A 33 -3.57 -17.12 -8.77
CA ALA A 33 -2.57 -17.69 -7.87
C ALA A 33 -1.24 -17.89 -8.59
N LEU A 34 -0.13 -17.57 -7.93
CA LEU A 34 1.23 -17.84 -8.40
C LEU A 34 2.00 -18.44 -7.23
N GLY A 35 2.48 -19.68 -7.36
CA GLY A 35 3.30 -20.29 -6.31
C GLY A 35 4.74 -19.73 -6.28
N GLY A 36 5.58 -20.29 -5.42
CA GLY A 36 7.01 -20.01 -5.39
C GLY A 36 7.36 -18.62 -4.85
N SER A 37 8.52 -18.10 -5.24
CA SER A 37 9.03 -16.81 -4.76
C SER A 37 8.94 -15.73 -5.83
N LEU A 38 8.97 -14.45 -5.42
CA LEU A 38 8.87 -13.34 -6.36
C LEU A 38 9.78 -12.17 -5.97
N ILE A 39 10.41 -11.58 -6.96
CA ILE A 39 11.26 -10.39 -6.80
C ILE A 39 10.75 -9.30 -7.73
N VAL A 40 10.43 -8.14 -7.15
CA VAL A 40 10.09 -6.92 -7.89
C VAL A 40 11.34 -6.05 -7.99
N GLY A 41 11.89 -5.92 -9.19
CA GLY A 41 13.07 -5.10 -9.46
C GLY A 41 12.77 -3.61 -9.56
N SER A 42 13.82 -2.81 -9.70
CA SER A 42 13.72 -1.36 -9.88
C SER A 42 12.86 -0.99 -11.10
N GLY A 43 11.94 -0.04 -10.93
CA GLY A 43 11.01 0.42 -11.96
C GLY A 43 9.90 -0.59 -12.32
N ALA A 44 9.84 -1.74 -11.64
CA ALA A 44 8.79 -2.73 -11.81
C ALA A 44 7.69 -2.59 -10.75
N VAL A 45 6.50 -3.07 -11.09
CA VAL A 45 5.32 -3.00 -10.23
C VAL A 45 4.70 -4.38 -10.06
N LEU A 46 4.50 -4.80 -8.81
CA LEU A 46 3.57 -5.86 -8.46
C LEU A 46 2.25 -5.24 -8.01
N GLY A 47 1.13 -5.73 -8.55
CA GLY A 47 -0.19 -5.37 -8.07
C GLY A 47 -1.23 -6.43 -8.35
N GLY A 48 -2.50 -6.06 -8.26
CA GLY A 48 -3.64 -6.99 -8.31
C GLY A 48 -4.03 -7.50 -6.93
N ASN A 49 -5.00 -8.41 -6.89
CA ASN A 49 -5.65 -8.89 -5.67
C ASN A 49 -5.58 -10.43 -5.49
N GLY A 50 -4.57 -11.06 -6.10
CA GLY A 50 -4.35 -12.51 -6.05
C GLY A 50 -3.43 -12.95 -4.92
N THR A 51 -2.97 -14.20 -5.01
CA THR A 51 -2.06 -14.83 -4.04
C THR A 51 -0.72 -15.18 -4.67
N ILE A 52 0.37 -14.74 -4.05
CA ILE A 52 1.75 -15.12 -4.37
C ILE A 52 2.32 -16.00 -3.26
N GLY A 53 2.96 -17.12 -3.61
CA GLY A 53 3.62 -18.01 -2.67
C GLY A 53 2.90 -19.33 -2.41
N SER A 54 3.64 -20.25 -1.82
CA SER A 54 3.24 -21.64 -1.53
C SER A 54 3.36 -21.98 -0.04
N GLY A 55 3.46 -20.97 0.84
CA GLY A 55 3.63 -21.12 2.29
C GLY A 55 5.09 -20.99 2.72
N GLN A 56 5.48 -21.75 3.75
CA GLN A 56 6.82 -21.70 4.33
C GLN A 56 7.91 -21.87 3.27
N GLY A 57 8.91 -20.98 3.28
CA GLY A 57 10.02 -20.96 2.32
C GLY A 57 9.73 -20.16 1.05
N SER A 58 8.48 -19.73 0.81
CA SER A 58 8.19 -18.73 -0.22
C SER A 58 8.52 -17.34 0.27
N HIS A 59 9.16 -16.53 -0.57
CA HIS A 59 9.56 -15.18 -0.22
C HIS A 59 9.23 -14.18 -1.34
N VAL A 60 8.63 -13.06 -0.96
CA VAL A 60 8.41 -11.91 -1.83
C VAL A 60 9.35 -10.79 -1.43
N THR A 61 10.15 -10.31 -2.36
CA THR A 61 11.02 -9.15 -2.17
C THR A 61 10.57 -8.01 -3.06
N ILE A 62 10.25 -6.87 -2.44
CA ILE A 62 10.14 -5.59 -3.15
C ILE A 62 11.51 -4.94 -3.05
N ALA A 63 12.29 -5.05 -4.13
CA ALA A 63 13.67 -4.55 -4.12
C ALA A 63 13.70 -3.01 -4.19
N SER A 64 14.87 -2.42 -3.96
CA SER A 64 15.09 -0.99 -4.14
C SER A 64 14.59 -0.50 -5.51
N GLY A 65 13.79 0.56 -5.51
CA GLY A 65 13.11 1.11 -6.69
C GLY A 65 11.91 0.29 -7.21
N GLY A 66 11.60 -0.85 -6.60
CA GLY A 66 10.41 -1.65 -6.90
C GLY A 66 9.15 -1.09 -6.24
N THR A 67 8.00 -1.37 -6.83
CA THR A 67 6.70 -0.90 -6.33
C THR A 67 5.76 -2.07 -6.01
N LEU A 68 5.17 -2.02 -4.81
CA LEU A 68 4.06 -2.84 -4.38
C LEU A 68 2.78 -2.00 -4.41
N SER A 69 1.79 -2.41 -5.19
CA SER A 69 0.53 -1.69 -5.44
C SER A 69 -0.61 -2.72 -5.48
N PRO A 70 -0.98 -3.31 -4.33
CA PRO A 70 -2.13 -4.21 -4.21
C PRO A 70 -3.39 -3.60 -4.84
N GLY A 71 -4.31 -4.47 -5.23
CA GLY A 71 -5.61 -4.07 -5.73
C GLY A 71 -5.68 -3.77 -7.24
N ASN A 72 -6.91 -3.50 -7.66
CA ASN A 72 -7.32 -2.92 -8.94
C ASN A 72 -8.37 -1.83 -8.60
N SER A 73 -8.01 -0.82 -7.81
CA SER A 73 -8.82 -0.24 -6.71
C SER A 73 -8.65 -1.04 -5.41
N ILE A 74 -9.26 -0.57 -4.32
CA ILE A 74 -9.22 -1.14 -2.97
C ILE A 74 -9.36 -2.66 -3.02
N GLY A 75 -8.29 -3.36 -2.66
CA GLY A 75 -8.27 -4.81 -2.64
C GLY A 75 -7.10 -5.41 -1.87
N THR A 76 -7.17 -6.73 -1.68
CA THR A 76 -6.17 -7.48 -0.90
C THR A 76 -5.26 -8.28 -1.82
N LEU A 77 -3.95 -8.09 -1.71
CA LEU A 77 -2.95 -9.01 -2.25
C LEU A 77 -2.42 -9.90 -1.12
N THR A 78 -2.43 -11.22 -1.32
CA THR A 78 -1.92 -12.17 -0.32
C THR A 78 -0.52 -12.63 -0.66
N VAL A 79 0.41 -12.49 0.28
CA VAL A 79 1.72 -13.13 0.28
C VAL A 79 1.64 -14.38 1.16
N ASN A 80 1.47 -15.54 0.53
CA ASN A 80 1.52 -16.84 1.18
C ASN A 80 2.97 -17.28 1.43
N GLY A 81 3.61 -16.64 2.40
CA GLY A 81 5.03 -16.75 2.71
C GLY A 81 5.53 -15.49 3.41
N ASP A 82 6.82 -15.22 3.30
CA ASP A 82 7.45 -14.04 3.89
C ASP A 82 7.50 -12.87 2.90
N LEU A 83 7.45 -11.64 3.43
CA LEU A 83 7.61 -10.39 2.67
C LEU A 83 8.81 -9.59 3.19
N THR A 84 9.65 -9.12 2.28
CA THR A 84 10.64 -8.07 2.54
C THR A 84 10.37 -6.86 1.65
N VAL A 85 10.24 -5.69 2.26
CA VAL A 85 10.23 -4.39 1.57
C VAL A 85 11.55 -3.71 1.84
N GLN A 86 12.38 -3.56 0.80
CA GLN A 86 13.71 -2.97 0.92
C GLN A 86 13.65 -1.44 0.98
N ARG A 87 14.78 -0.82 1.36
CA ARG A 87 14.97 0.63 1.23
C ARG A 87 14.72 1.11 -0.19
N ASP A 88 14.22 2.33 -0.32
CA ASP A 88 13.85 2.99 -1.58
C ASP A 88 12.76 2.26 -2.40
N ALA A 89 12.12 1.22 -1.85
CA ALA A 89 10.90 0.65 -2.43
C ALA A 89 9.69 1.56 -2.15
N ARG A 90 8.63 1.40 -2.95
CA ARG A 90 7.37 2.14 -2.80
C ARG A 90 6.21 1.18 -2.52
N PHE A 91 5.44 1.47 -1.48
CA PHE A 91 4.19 0.80 -1.18
C PHE A 91 3.02 1.75 -1.44
N VAL A 92 2.29 1.52 -2.53
CA VAL A 92 1.19 2.36 -3.00
C VAL A 92 -0.13 1.82 -2.47
N VAL A 93 -0.96 2.70 -1.92
CA VAL A 93 -2.21 2.36 -1.24
C VAL A 93 -3.33 3.32 -1.68
N GLU A 94 -4.47 2.76 -2.07
CA GLU A 94 -5.75 3.44 -2.22
C GLU A 94 -6.61 3.25 -0.96
N VAL A 95 -7.35 4.28 -0.56
CA VAL A 95 -8.24 4.23 0.63
C VAL A 95 -9.64 4.76 0.30
N ASN A 96 -10.63 4.32 1.06
CA ASN A 96 -11.98 4.86 1.01
C ASN A 96 -12.09 6.10 1.91
N PRO A 97 -12.31 7.31 1.37
CA PRO A 97 -12.42 8.52 2.18
C PRO A 97 -13.62 8.53 3.14
N LEU A 98 -14.67 7.76 2.83
CA LEU A 98 -15.90 7.70 3.61
C LEU A 98 -15.94 6.54 4.61
N GLY A 99 -14.91 5.70 4.63
CA GLY A 99 -14.87 4.48 5.42
C GLY A 99 -13.46 4.18 5.93
N THR A 100 -13.23 2.90 6.24
CA THR A 100 -11.94 2.38 6.72
C THR A 100 -11.35 1.33 5.79
N GLU A 101 -11.99 1.09 4.64
CA GLU A 101 -11.47 0.21 3.62
C GLU A 101 -10.25 0.84 2.96
N ALA A 102 -9.23 0.02 2.71
CA ALA A 102 -8.03 0.38 2.01
C ALA A 102 -7.46 -0.85 1.31
N ASP A 103 -6.56 -0.60 0.37
CA ASP A 103 -5.70 -1.66 -0.11
C ASP A 103 -4.96 -2.34 1.04
N LEU A 104 -4.87 -3.66 0.94
CA LEU A 104 -4.27 -4.50 1.97
C LEU A 104 -3.24 -5.45 1.36
N VAL A 105 -2.10 -5.58 2.02
CA VAL A 105 -1.19 -6.71 1.84
C VAL A 105 -1.33 -7.64 3.03
N HIS A 106 -1.79 -8.86 2.80
CA HIS A 106 -1.84 -9.90 3.84
C HIS A 106 -0.68 -10.87 3.68
N VAL A 107 0.22 -10.90 4.66
CA VAL A 107 1.39 -11.77 4.69
C VAL A 107 1.14 -12.92 5.68
N THR A 108 1.17 -14.16 5.22
CA THR A 108 0.95 -15.33 6.09
C THR A 108 2.17 -15.71 6.92
N GLY A 109 3.34 -15.20 6.55
CA GLY A 109 4.60 -15.36 7.27
C GLY A 109 5.09 -14.05 7.91
N LYS A 110 6.41 -13.87 7.93
CA LYS A 110 7.07 -12.68 8.45
C LYS A 110 6.97 -11.52 7.46
N ALA A 111 6.70 -10.32 7.95
CA ALA A 111 6.89 -9.08 7.21
C ALA A 111 8.11 -8.30 7.76
N THR A 112 9.08 -8.03 6.88
CA THR A 112 10.28 -7.24 7.19
C THR A 112 10.27 -5.94 6.38
N LEU A 113 10.27 -4.81 7.06
CA LEU A 113 10.26 -3.47 6.47
C LEU A 113 11.62 -2.81 6.71
N ASP A 114 12.54 -2.92 5.75
CA ASP A 114 13.90 -2.37 5.89
C ASP A 114 13.96 -0.86 5.64
N GLY A 115 12.85 -0.27 5.18
CA GLY A 115 12.71 1.15 4.87
C GLY A 115 11.65 1.40 3.79
N GLY A 116 11.87 2.41 2.96
CA GLY A 116 11.03 2.73 1.81
C GLY A 116 9.90 3.71 2.14
N THR A 117 8.98 3.89 1.19
CA THR A 117 7.92 4.92 1.29
C THR A 117 6.53 4.33 1.13
N VAL A 118 5.63 4.65 2.07
CA VAL A 118 4.19 4.49 1.86
C VAL A 118 3.67 5.68 1.05
N ALA A 119 2.89 5.41 0.02
CA ALA A 119 2.33 6.43 -0.86
C ALA A 119 0.83 6.27 -0.99
N HIS A 120 0.11 7.21 -0.40
CA HIS A 120 -1.33 7.32 -0.55
C HIS A 120 -1.69 8.03 -1.87
N VAL A 121 -2.39 7.31 -2.75
CA VAL A 121 -2.76 7.78 -4.11
C VAL A 121 -4.28 7.73 -4.36
N GLY A 122 -5.09 7.56 -3.30
CA GLY A 122 -6.51 7.21 -3.37
C GLY A 122 -7.43 8.25 -4.04
N ALA A 123 -8.72 7.97 -4.03
CA ALA A 123 -9.71 8.82 -4.68
C ALA A 123 -9.91 10.17 -3.96
N SER A 124 -10.31 11.18 -4.73
CA SER A 124 -10.84 12.42 -4.16
C SER A 124 -12.14 12.12 -3.41
N GLY A 125 -12.34 12.73 -2.25
CA GLY A 125 -13.56 12.59 -1.47
C GLY A 125 -13.51 13.30 -0.13
N ASP A 126 -14.61 13.20 0.62
CA ASP A 126 -14.77 13.85 1.91
C ASP A 126 -14.10 13.03 3.03
N TYR A 127 -12.76 13.08 3.07
CA TYR A 127 -11.99 12.46 4.14
C TYR A 127 -12.44 12.98 5.51
N GLN A 128 -12.61 12.06 6.47
CA GLN A 128 -12.89 12.44 7.85
C GLN A 128 -11.71 13.23 8.44
N LEU A 129 -11.95 13.94 9.55
CA LEU A 129 -10.90 14.71 10.24
C LEU A 129 -9.68 13.85 10.58
N ARG A 130 -9.94 12.59 10.96
CA ARG A 130 -8.94 11.56 11.22
C ARG A 130 -9.50 10.22 10.77
N SER A 131 -8.69 9.46 10.05
CA SER A 131 -9.00 8.10 9.62
C SER A 131 -7.78 7.22 9.76
N THR A 132 -7.99 5.96 10.11
CA THR A 132 -6.94 4.94 10.23
C THR A 132 -7.31 3.76 9.36
N TYR A 133 -6.38 3.34 8.51
CA TYR A 133 -6.55 2.26 7.55
C TYR A 133 -5.49 1.19 7.78
N THR A 134 -5.89 -0.07 7.94
CA THR A 134 -4.91 -1.17 7.98
C THR A 134 -4.46 -1.49 6.56
N ILE A 135 -3.18 -1.33 6.27
CA ILE A 135 -2.62 -1.47 4.91
C ILE A 135 -1.73 -2.71 4.77
N LEU A 136 -1.23 -3.25 5.88
CA LEU A 136 -0.51 -4.52 5.90
C LEU A 136 -0.84 -5.30 7.16
N THR A 137 -1.07 -6.60 7.01
CA THR A 137 -1.12 -7.58 8.10
C THR A 137 -0.06 -8.65 7.90
N ALA A 138 0.55 -9.10 8.99
CA ALA A 138 1.46 -10.23 9.04
C ALA A 138 0.99 -11.22 10.11
N ASP A 139 0.77 -12.47 9.73
CA ASP A 139 0.41 -13.53 10.67
C ASP A 139 1.64 -14.00 11.48
N GLY A 140 2.84 -13.84 10.90
CA GLY A 140 4.12 -13.97 11.59
C GLY A 140 4.62 -12.65 12.17
N ALA A 141 5.92 -12.58 12.49
CA ALA A 141 6.49 -11.37 13.06
C ALA A 141 6.48 -10.20 12.06
N LEU A 142 6.02 -9.03 12.51
CA LEU A 142 6.27 -7.75 11.84
C LEU A 142 7.54 -7.13 12.43
N SER A 143 8.44 -6.64 11.57
CA SER A 143 9.68 -6.00 12.02
C SER A 143 10.11 -4.87 11.09
N GLY A 144 10.80 -3.88 11.64
CA GLY A 144 11.24 -2.69 10.90
C GLY A 144 10.12 -1.67 10.69
N LYS A 145 10.35 -0.68 9.81
CA LYS A 145 9.41 0.41 9.51
C LYS A 145 9.70 1.03 8.14
N PHE A 146 8.72 1.71 7.57
CA PHE A 146 8.92 2.61 6.43
C PHE A 146 9.68 3.88 6.87
N ASP A 147 10.49 4.43 5.96
CA ASP A 147 11.29 5.65 6.19
C ASP A 147 10.43 6.91 6.08
N SER A 148 9.43 6.89 5.18
CA SER A 148 8.57 8.04 4.94
C SER A 148 7.16 7.64 4.49
N VAL A 149 6.25 8.63 4.52
CA VAL A 149 4.91 8.51 3.97
C VAL A 149 4.56 9.78 3.20
N THR A 150 3.84 9.60 2.10
CA THR A 150 3.39 10.69 1.23
C THR A 150 1.90 10.52 0.91
N SER A 151 1.26 11.62 0.53
CA SER A 151 -0.13 11.65 0.05
C SER A 151 -0.20 12.59 -1.14
N ASP A 152 -0.90 12.19 -2.19
CA ASP A 152 -1.15 13.05 -3.36
C ASP A 152 -2.07 14.24 -3.02
N PHE A 153 -2.71 14.23 -1.84
CA PHE A 153 -3.58 15.29 -1.36
C PHE A 153 -2.87 16.22 -0.37
N ALA A 154 -2.69 17.48 -0.76
CA ALA A 154 -2.03 18.49 0.06
C ALA A 154 -2.78 18.85 1.36
N PHE A 155 -4.08 18.59 1.44
CA PHE A 155 -4.90 18.83 2.64
C PHE A 155 -4.84 17.67 3.66
N LEU A 156 -4.12 16.59 3.34
CA LEU A 156 -3.91 15.47 4.24
C LEU A 156 -2.49 15.49 4.77
N ALA A 157 -2.35 15.33 6.08
CA ALA A 157 -1.10 15.02 6.76
C ALA A 157 -1.08 13.51 7.03
N PRO A 158 -0.37 12.71 6.23
CA PRO A 158 -0.29 11.27 6.45
C PRO A 158 0.77 10.91 7.49
N SER A 159 0.50 9.86 8.26
CA SER A 159 1.48 9.18 9.12
C SER A 159 1.29 7.66 9.03
N VAL A 160 2.29 6.89 9.45
CA VAL A 160 2.17 5.42 9.54
C VAL A 160 2.41 5.00 10.98
N SER A 161 1.50 4.18 11.50
CA SER A 161 1.58 3.57 12.81
C SER A 161 1.73 2.05 12.70
N TYR A 162 2.24 1.42 13.77
CA TYR A 162 2.62 0.01 13.79
C TYR A 162 2.10 -0.65 15.06
N ASP A 163 1.39 -1.76 14.91
CA ASP A 163 1.08 -2.69 15.99
C ASP A 163 1.87 -3.98 15.76
N TYR A 164 3.07 -4.03 16.34
CA TYR A 164 3.95 -5.20 16.19
C TYR A 164 3.40 -6.46 16.87
N ALA A 165 2.57 -6.31 17.90
CA ALA A 165 1.98 -7.45 18.60
C ALA A 165 0.87 -8.10 17.78
N ALA A 166 0.07 -7.29 17.08
CA ALA A 166 -0.97 -7.78 16.17
C ALA A 166 -0.49 -7.96 14.71
N GLY A 167 0.77 -7.64 14.41
CA GLY A 167 1.35 -7.74 13.08
C GLY A 167 0.74 -6.75 12.07
N LYS A 168 0.39 -5.52 12.49
CA LYS A 168 -0.30 -4.55 11.61
C LYS A 168 0.53 -3.31 11.32
N VAL A 169 0.39 -2.82 10.09
CA VAL A 169 0.80 -1.48 9.68
C VAL A 169 -0.46 -0.71 9.31
N MET A 170 -0.61 0.50 9.87
CA MET A 170 -1.74 1.36 9.59
C MET A 170 -1.29 2.69 8.96
N LEU A 171 -2.02 3.13 7.94
CA LEU A 171 -1.95 4.48 7.41
C LEU A 171 -2.96 5.34 8.18
N ASP A 172 -2.45 6.39 8.82
CA ASP A 172 -3.26 7.40 9.49
C ASP A 172 -3.31 8.65 8.63
N LEU A 173 -4.52 9.10 8.29
CA LEU A 173 -4.75 10.33 7.54
C LEU A 173 -5.42 11.34 8.46
N LYS A 174 -4.78 12.49 8.66
CA LYS A 174 -5.36 13.63 9.35
C LYS A 174 -5.59 14.75 8.34
N ARG A 175 -6.78 15.35 8.32
CA ARG A 175 -6.96 16.63 7.61
C ARG A 175 -6.10 17.69 8.29
N ASN A 176 -5.22 18.34 7.54
CA ASN A 176 -4.44 19.45 8.06
C ASN A 176 -5.31 20.73 8.06
N ASP A 177 -4.82 21.74 8.78
CA ASP A 177 -5.50 23.02 8.96
C ASP A 177 -5.53 23.87 7.66
N ILE A 178 -5.20 23.28 6.51
CA ILE A 178 -5.58 23.81 5.20
C ILE A 178 -7.09 23.53 5.03
N GLY A 179 -7.87 24.26 5.83
CA GLY A 179 -9.30 24.27 5.76
C GLY A 179 -9.77 24.81 4.40
N PHE A 180 -11.05 24.62 4.10
CA PHE A 180 -11.78 25.16 2.95
C PHE A 180 -11.63 26.70 2.74
N ALA A 181 -10.92 27.41 3.63
CA ALA A 181 -10.55 28.81 3.52
C ALA A 181 -9.74 29.15 2.24
N THR A 182 -9.07 28.19 1.60
CA THR A 182 -8.37 28.41 0.32
C THR A 182 -9.29 28.37 -0.91
N VAL A 183 -10.54 27.91 -0.76
CA VAL A 183 -11.58 27.92 -1.82
C VAL A 183 -12.67 28.97 -1.55
N ALA A 184 -12.62 29.63 -0.40
CA ALA A 184 -13.51 30.73 -0.02
C ALA A 184 -13.10 32.05 -0.70
N GLY A 185 -13.70 32.34 -1.86
CA GLY A 185 -13.50 33.60 -2.58
C GLY A 185 -13.95 34.86 -1.84
N THR A 186 -14.71 34.75 -0.74
CA THR A 186 -15.27 35.91 -0.01
C THR A 186 -14.96 35.93 1.49
N ARG A 187 -14.97 37.13 2.09
CA ARG A 187 -14.68 37.37 3.52
C ARG A 187 -15.60 36.60 4.48
N ASN A 188 -16.87 36.43 4.12
CA ASN A 188 -17.85 35.77 5.01
C ASN A 188 -17.60 34.27 5.13
N GLN A 189 -17.16 33.60 4.05
CA GLN A 189 -16.84 32.18 4.07
C GLN A 189 -15.62 31.85 4.95
N ARG A 190 -14.63 32.76 5.04
CA ARG A 190 -13.50 32.63 5.96
C ARG A 190 -13.92 32.75 7.44
N ALA A 191 -14.88 33.62 7.74
CA ALA A 191 -15.39 33.79 9.10
C ALA A 191 -16.22 32.59 9.58
N THR A 192 -16.96 31.93 8.68
CA THR A 192 -17.68 30.69 9.01
C THR A 192 -16.74 29.50 9.21
N ALA A 193 -15.68 29.38 8.41
CA ALA A 193 -14.67 28.33 8.58
C ALA A 193 -13.95 28.42 9.93
N ALA A 194 -13.54 29.63 10.33
CA ALA A 194 -12.91 29.86 11.63
C ALA A 194 -13.82 29.57 12.84
N ALA A 195 -15.15 29.66 12.67
CA ALA A 195 -16.12 29.35 13.72
C ALA A 195 -16.37 27.83 13.89
N ILE A 196 -16.07 27.02 12.87
CA ILE A 196 -16.17 25.55 12.94
C ILE A 196 -14.87 24.94 13.47
N ASP A 197 -13.72 25.57 13.21
CA ASP A 197 -12.42 25.15 13.77
C ASP A 197 -12.31 25.32 15.31
N SER A 198 -13.28 25.99 15.95
CA SER A 198 -13.30 26.19 17.41
C SER A 198 -14.22 25.24 18.19
N ILE A 199 -14.68 24.14 17.57
CA ILE A 199 -15.54 23.11 18.19
C ILE A 199 -14.89 21.74 17.99
#